data_AF-A0A6J4PWG5-F1
#
_entry.id   AF-A0A6J4PWG5-F1
#
_cell.length_a   1.000
_cell.length_b   1.000
_cell.length_c   1.000
_cell.angle_alpha   90.00
_cell.angle_beta   90.00
_cell.angle_gamma   90.00
#
_symmetry.space_group_name_H-M   'P 1'
#
loop_
_entity.id
_entity.type
_entity.pdbx_description
1 polymer ?
#
loop_
_entity_poly.entity_id
_entity_poly.type
_entity_poly.pdbx_seq_one_letter_code
_entity_poly.pdbx_strand_id
1 'polypeptide(L)'
;MTELIEKDHGGYEVRKLPDGEVCVWYPDHFVLECECGGLLLCVDSASLCRCGADHSNLVRSLFDDQIGAWSYPWYQERPLLPEEGPFSLG
;
A
#
# COMPACT_ATOMS: atom_id res chain seq x y z
N MET A 1 -10.86 5.90 -18.39
CA MET A 1 -10.24 4.62 -17.98
C MET A 1 -9.72 4.81 -16.56
N THR A 2 -9.84 3.80 -15.67
CA THR A 2 -9.20 3.84 -14.35
C THR A 2 -7.83 3.20 -14.45
N GLU A 3 -6.78 3.88 -13.98
CA GLU A 3 -5.40 3.43 -14.13
C GLU A 3 -4.72 3.22 -12.77
N LEU A 4 -3.86 2.22 -12.69
CA LEU A 4 -3.00 1.99 -11.53
C LEU A 4 -1.77 2.87 -11.65
N ILE A 5 -1.64 3.83 -10.76
CA ILE A 5 -0.55 4.81 -10.75
C ILE A 5 0.64 4.28 -9.95
N GLU A 6 0.35 3.70 -8.78
CA GLU A 6 1.37 3.23 -7.86
C GLU A 6 0.92 1.99 -7.12
N LYS A 7 1.88 1.13 -6.81
CA LYS A 7 1.72 -0.10 -6.05
C LYS A 7 2.87 -0.16 -5.05
N ASP A 8 2.55 -0.03 -3.77
CA ASP A 8 3.51 -0.27 -2.69
C ASP A 8 3.26 -1.66 -2.10
N HIS A 9 4.35 -2.39 -1.92
CA HIS A 9 4.31 -3.71 -1.32
C HIS A 9 4.31 -3.59 0.20
N GLY A 10 3.36 -4.27 0.83
CA GLY A 10 3.25 -4.36 2.28
C GLY A 10 4.47 -5.00 2.90
N GLY A 11 4.77 -4.65 4.14
CA GLY A 11 5.92 -5.17 4.85
C GLY A 11 5.98 -4.74 6.30
N TYR A 12 6.90 -5.35 7.04
CA TYR A 12 7.22 -4.92 8.39
C TYR A 12 8.28 -3.82 8.35
N GLU A 13 7.94 -2.66 8.92
CA GLU A 13 8.94 -1.71 9.38
C GLU A 13 9.49 -2.22 10.71
N VAL A 14 10.77 -2.58 10.75
CA VAL A 14 11.44 -3.04 11.96
C VAL A 14 12.30 -1.92 12.50
N ARG A 15 11.98 -1.47 13.71
CA ARG A 15 12.76 -0.48 14.46
C ARG A 15 13.49 -1.15 15.60
N LYS A 16 14.82 -1.15 15.53
CA LYS A 16 15.68 -1.66 16.62
C LYS A 16 15.75 -0.64 17.74
N LEU A 17 15.45 -1.08 18.95
CA LEU A 17 15.56 -0.33 20.20
C LEU A 17 16.67 -0.95 21.06
N PRO A 18 17.21 -0.23 22.05
CA PRO A 18 18.26 -0.76 22.94
C PRO A 18 17.85 -2.06 23.67
N ASP A 19 16.56 -2.21 24.00
CA ASP A 19 16.03 -3.35 24.77
C ASP A 19 15.18 -4.33 23.93
N GLY A 20 15.11 -4.16 22.60
CA GLY A 20 14.29 -5.03 21.75
C GLY A 20 14.02 -4.47 20.35
N GLU A 21 13.00 -4.99 19.68
CA GLU A 21 12.61 -4.56 18.34
C GLU A 21 11.10 -4.31 18.30
N VAL A 22 10.69 -3.24 17.59
CA VAL A 22 9.29 -2.95 17.28
C VAL A 22 9.08 -3.22 15.81
N CYS A 23 8.15 -4.13 15.51
CA CYS A 23 7.76 -4.47 14.15
C CYS A 23 6.36 -3.89 13.89
N VAL A 24 6.25 -2.93 12.98
CA VAL A 24 4.98 -2.34 12.54
C VAL A 24 4.64 -2.91 11.16
N TRP A 25 3.48 -3.56 11.05
CA TRP A 25 2.99 -4.04 9.77
C TRP A 25 2.35 -2.90 8.97
N TYR A 26 2.80 -2.72 7.73
CA TYR A 26 2.15 -1.87 6.74
C TYR A 26 1.56 -2.77 5.65
N PRO A 27 0.24 -2.74 5.43
CA PRO A 27 -0.38 -3.52 4.36
C PRO A 27 0.02 -2.99 2.98
N ASP A 28 -0.11 -3.83 1.96
CA ASP A 28 -0.02 -3.40 0.57
C ASP A 28 -1.05 -2.29 0.30
N HIS A 29 -0.64 -1.29 -0.48
CA HIS A 29 -1.57 -0.26 -0.92
C HIS A 29 -1.38 0.09 -2.40
N PHE A 30 -2.49 0.47 -3.03
CA PHE A 30 -2.55 0.86 -4.43
C PHE A 30 -3.05 2.28 -4.56
N VAL A 31 -2.45 3.04 -5.48
CA VAL A 31 -2.95 4.35 -5.88
C VAL A 31 -3.60 4.22 -7.25
N LEU A 32 -4.90 4.47 -7.32
CA LEU A 32 -5.67 4.46 -8.56
C LEU A 32 -6.04 5.87 -8.97
N GLU A 33 -5.96 6.16 -10.27
CA GLU A 33 -6.56 7.35 -10.85
C GLU A 33 -7.90 6.98 -11.49
N CYS A 34 -8.97 7.59 -10.98
CA CYS A 34 -10.31 7.48 -11.52
C CYS A 34 -10.45 8.35 -12.77
N GLU A 35 -11.40 8.01 -13.65
CA GLU A 35 -11.69 8.78 -14.87
C GLU A 35 -12.11 10.23 -14.60
N CYS A 36 -12.59 10.53 -13.39
CA CYS A 36 -12.89 11.90 -12.97
C CYS A 36 -11.63 12.72 -12.59
N GLY A 37 -10.43 12.15 -12.72
CA GLY A 37 -9.15 12.72 -12.26
C GLY A 37 -8.94 12.63 -10.76
N GLY A 38 -9.73 11.80 -10.06
CA GLY A 38 -9.62 11.61 -8.61
C GLY A 38 -8.64 10.50 -8.29
N LEU A 39 -7.71 10.77 -7.36
CA LEU A 39 -6.80 9.74 -6.84
C LEU A 39 -7.44 9.01 -5.66
N LEU A 40 -7.35 7.68 -5.66
CA LEU A 40 -7.80 6.81 -4.57
C LEU A 40 -6.61 6.05 -4.01
N LEU A 41 -6.37 6.22 -2.70
CA LEU A 41 -5.49 5.35 -1.94
C LEU A 41 -6.31 4.15 -1.45
N CYS A 42 -5.97 2.96 -1.95
CA CYS A 42 -6.68 1.72 -1.69
C CYS A 42 -5.80 0.82 -0.82
N VAL A 43 -6.11 0.75 0.46
CA VAL A 43 -5.41 -0.09 1.45
C VAL A 43 -6.19 -1.38 1.74
N ASP A 44 -7.45 -1.41 1.32
CA ASP A 44 -8.35 -2.57 1.39
C ASP A 44 -9.26 -2.59 0.15
N SER A 45 -10.22 -3.51 0.13
CA SER A 45 -11.15 -3.68 -1.01
C SER A 45 -12.19 -2.56 -1.14
N ALA A 46 -12.23 -1.59 -0.22
CA ALA A 46 -13.16 -0.46 -0.29
C ALA A 46 -12.53 0.71 -1.04
N SER A 47 -12.96 0.94 -2.27
CA SER A 47 -12.42 2.02 -3.13
C SER A 47 -13.54 2.79 -3.82
N LEU A 48 -14.27 3.57 -3.02
CA LEU A 48 -15.25 4.52 -3.51
C LEU A 48 -14.58 5.85 -3.86
N CYS A 49 -14.72 6.28 -5.10
CA CYS A 49 -14.27 7.59 -5.51
C CYS A 49 -15.27 8.66 -5.04
N ARG A 50 -14.80 9.90 -4.82
CA ARG A 50 -15.67 11.05 -4.50
C ARG A 50 -16.67 11.38 -5.61
N CYS A 51 -16.42 10.94 -6.84
CA CYS A 51 -17.38 11.06 -7.94
C CYS A 51 -18.53 10.04 -7.85
N GLY A 52 -18.49 9.10 -6.89
CA GLY A 52 -19.47 8.03 -6.72
C GLY A 52 -19.16 6.75 -7.51
N ALA A 53 -18.04 6.70 -8.25
CA ALA A 53 -17.58 5.49 -8.91
C ALA A 53 -17.09 4.45 -7.89
N ASP A 54 -17.49 3.21 -8.09
CA ASP A 54 -17.07 2.05 -7.28
C ASP A 54 -15.96 1.29 -8.00
N HIS A 55 -14.75 1.30 -7.42
CA HIS A 55 -13.59 0.59 -7.93
C HIS A 55 -13.28 -0.70 -7.16
N SER A 56 -14.19 -1.16 -6.28
CA SER A 56 -13.94 -2.26 -5.35
C SER A 56 -13.59 -3.58 -6.07
N ASN A 57 -14.24 -3.86 -7.21
CA ASN A 57 -13.92 -5.05 -8.00
C ASN A 57 -12.52 -5.03 -8.61
N LEU A 58 -12.08 -3.86 -9.10
CA LEU A 58 -10.74 -3.68 -9.66
C LEU A 58 -9.69 -3.84 -8.54
N VAL A 59 -9.90 -3.17 -7.42
CA VAL A 59 -9.00 -3.26 -6.26
C VAL A 59 -8.92 -4.68 -5.73
N ARG A 60 -10.05 -5.39 -5.63
CA ARG A 60 -10.04 -6.80 -5.20
C ARG A 60 -9.21 -7.68 -6.14
N SER A 61 -9.33 -7.49 -7.46
CA SER A 61 -8.51 -8.24 -8.41
C SER A 61 -7.01 -7.95 -8.27
N LEU A 62 -6.63 -6.70 -7.96
CA LEU A 62 -5.24 -6.33 -7.73
C LEU A 62 -4.67 -6.99 -6.47
N PHE A 63 -5.46 -7.06 -5.39
CA PHE A 63 -5.09 -7.79 -4.18
C PHE A 63 -5.03 -9.32 -4.41
N ASP A 64 -5.95 -9.90 -5.16
CA ASP A 64 -5.94 -11.34 -5.47
C ASP A 64 -4.71 -11.72 -6.32
N ASP A 65 -4.36 -10.91 -7.32
CA ASP A 65 -3.14 -11.07 -8.12
C ASP A 65 -1.86 -10.90 -7.27
N GLN A 66 -1.88 -10.01 -6.27
CA GLN A 66 -0.78 -9.84 -5.30
C GLN A 66 -0.54 -11.14 -4.51
N ILE A 67 -1.62 -11.72 -3.98
CA ILE A 67 -1.57 -12.92 -3.13
C ILE A 67 -1.11 -14.13 -3.96
N GLY A 68 -1.54 -14.22 -5.23
CA GLY A 68 -1.08 -15.25 -6.15
C GLY A 68 0.41 -15.13 -6.52
N ALA A 69 0.97 -13.92 -6.46
CA ALA A 69 2.36 -13.64 -6.83
C ALA A 69 3.37 -13.79 -5.68
N TRP A 70 2.95 -13.82 -4.40
CA TRP A 70 3.90 -13.78 -3.26
C TRP A 70 3.83 -14.98 -2.30
N SER A 71 5.00 -15.59 -2.07
CA SER A 71 5.30 -16.54 -1.00
C SER A 71 5.30 -15.83 0.36
N TYR A 72 4.23 -15.99 1.14
CA TYR A 72 4.11 -15.70 2.59
C TYR A 72 4.97 -14.55 3.17
N PRO A 73 4.37 -13.40 3.51
CA PRO A 73 5.04 -12.14 3.90
C PRO A 73 5.99 -12.15 5.12
N TRP A 74 6.06 -13.23 5.90
CA TRP A 74 6.90 -13.30 7.11
C TRP A 74 8.41 -13.30 6.83
N TYR A 75 8.83 -13.33 5.56
CA TYR A 75 10.22 -13.45 5.14
C TYR A 75 10.87 -12.18 4.57
N GLN A 76 10.14 -11.07 4.47
CA GLN A 76 10.72 -9.81 4.00
C GLN A 76 10.80 -8.77 5.11
N GLU A 77 12.02 -8.58 5.63
CA GLU A 77 12.38 -7.38 6.39
C GLU A 77 12.48 -6.21 5.41
N ARG A 78 11.73 -5.12 5.66
CA ARG A 78 11.84 -3.88 4.89
C ARG A 78 12.92 -3.02 5.55
N PRO A 79 14.06 -2.73 4.90
CA PRO A 79 15.03 -1.79 5.45
C PRO A 79 14.36 -0.41 5.55
N LEU A 80 14.51 0.24 6.71
CA LEU A 80 14.08 1.62 6.91
C LEU A 80 14.68 2.47 5.78
N LEU A 81 13.83 3.09 4.96
CA LEU A 81 14.31 4.17 4.09
C LEU A 81 14.94 5.23 5.02
N PRO A 82 16.10 5.81 4.66
CA PRO A 82 16.65 6.94 5.41
C PRO A 82 15.58 8.02 5.53
N GLU A 83 15.48 8.68 6.69
CA GLU A 83 14.48 9.71 7.02
C GLU A 83 14.54 11.00 6.16
N GLU A 84 15.23 10.94 5.03
CA GLU A 84 15.44 12.03 4.08
C GLU A 84 14.57 11.79 2.82
N GLY A 85 13.28 11.56 3.04
CA GLY A 85 12.26 11.62 1.99
C GLY A 85 11.62 13.02 1.96
N PRO A 86 11.09 13.50 0.82
CA PRO A 86 10.59 14.88 0.66
C PRO A 86 9.34 15.23 1.50
N PHE A 87 8.90 14.34 2.39
CA PHE A 87 7.72 14.50 3.25
C PHE A 87 8.05 14.50 4.74
N SER A 88 9.26 14.95 5.14
CA SER A 88 9.56 15.23 6.54
C SER A 88 8.72 16.42 7.02
N LEU A 89 7.62 16.12 7.72
CA LEU A 89 6.87 17.08 8.53
C LEU A 89 7.60 17.26 9.87
N GLY A 90 8.29 18.40 10.00
CA GLY A 90 8.52 19.11 11.28
C GLY A 90 9.47 18.48 12.29
#